data_AF-A0A350JIH4-F1
#
_entry.id   AF-A0A350JIH4-F1
#
_cell.length_a   1.000
_cell.length_b   1.000
_cell.length_c   1.000
_cell.angle_alpha   90.00
_cell.angle_beta   90.00
_cell.angle_gamma   90.00
#
_symmetry.space_group_name_H-M   'P 1'
#
loop_
_entity.id
_entity.type
_entity.pdbx_description
1 polymer ?
#
loop_
_entity_poly.entity_id
_entity_poly.type
_entity_poly.pdbx_seq_one_letter_code
_entity_poly.pdbx_strand_id
1 'polypeptide(L)'
;IPAGWIGSRQLFDSIQPWDVSLLINQDGEYFTRAIVASAGVILEPESRVYYRSGLNDSTSRFQIEKISSLYRTVQSFDQTLQPLTTNDELKQLIANQYQRFIQKVYPEAHELRREANKRIAQLAPPSSACLKEIAESPFARLICFLFGWKVLIQLRRLRK
;
A
#
# COMPACT_ATOMS: atom_id res chain seq x y z
N ILE A 1 -2.77 -8.13 -4.16
CA ILE A 1 -3.33 -9.39 -4.72
C ILE A 1 -4.76 -9.06 -5.12
N PRO A 2 -5.16 -9.28 -6.37
CA PRO A 2 -6.55 -9.11 -6.77
C PRO A 2 -7.40 -10.13 -6.02
N ALA A 3 -8.46 -9.66 -5.36
CA ALA A 3 -9.39 -10.48 -4.61
C ALA A 3 -10.81 -10.23 -5.12
N GLY A 4 -11.65 -11.27 -5.07
CA GLY A 4 -13.10 -11.12 -5.21
C GLY A 4 -13.68 -10.79 -3.84
N TRP A 5 -14.44 -9.71 -3.75
CA TRP A 5 -15.09 -9.30 -2.51
C TRP A 5 -16.60 -9.56 -2.62
N ILE A 6 -17.16 -10.19 -1.60
CA ILE A 6 -18.60 -10.40 -1.45
C ILE A 6 -18.98 -9.84 -0.08
N GLY A 7 -20.09 -9.11 -0.01
CA GLY A 7 -20.59 -8.50 1.22
C GLY A 7 -22.09 -8.25 1.12
N SER A 8 -22.72 -7.98 2.27
CA SER A 8 -24.12 -7.62 2.28
C SER A 8 -24.33 -6.26 1.63
N ARG A 9 -25.48 -6.08 0.95
CA ARG A 9 -25.86 -4.78 0.40
C ARG A 9 -25.84 -3.69 1.47
N GLN A 10 -26.35 -4.00 2.65
CA GLN A 10 -26.39 -3.08 3.79
C GLN A 10 -25.01 -2.55 4.18
N LEU A 11 -23.96 -3.38 4.11
CA LEU A 11 -22.58 -2.94 4.39
C LEU A 11 -22.11 -1.93 3.34
N PHE A 12 -22.34 -2.20 2.06
CA PHE A 12 -21.89 -1.29 1.00
C PHE A 12 -22.69 0.01 0.94
N ASP A 13 -23.96 -0.04 1.34
CA ASP A 13 -24.82 1.15 1.47
C ASP A 13 -24.46 1.99 2.72
N SER A 14 -23.77 1.44 3.72
CA SER A 14 -23.38 2.17 4.94
C SER A 14 -22.06 2.95 4.83
N ILE A 15 -21.27 2.70 3.78
CA ILE A 15 -20.00 3.38 3.53
C ILE A 15 -20.10 4.31 2.32
N GLN A 16 -19.22 5.29 2.24
CA GLN A 16 -19.15 6.18 1.08
C GLN A 16 -18.80 5.40 -0.20
N PRO A 17 -19.26 5.85 -1.38
CA PRO A 17 -18.84 5.30 -2.66
C PRO A 17 -17.31 5.34 -2.87
N TRP A 18 -16.88 4.78 -3.99
CA TRP A 18 -15.48 4.84 -4.42
C TRP A 18 -15.04 6.30 -4.60
N ASP A 19 -13.84 6.65 -4.14
CA ASP A 19 -13.25 7.93 -4.49
C ASP A 19 -12.77 7.90 -5.96
N VAL A 20 -13.63 8.43 -6.84
CA VAL A 20 -13.37 8.51 -8.29
C VAL A 20 -12.22 9.45 -8.65
N SER A 21 -11.72 10.24 -7.71
CA SER A 21 -10.55 11.10 -7.92
C SER A 21 -9.22 10.36 -7.77
N LEU A 22 -9.23 9.11 -7.28
CA LEU A 22 -8.04 8.27 -7.20
C LEU A 22 -7.70 7.68 -8.58
N LEU A 23 -6.43 7.75 -8.95
CA LEU A 23 -5.85 7.25 -10.19
C LEU A 23 -5.23 5.84 -10.04
N ILE A 24 -5.09 5.34 -8.81
CA ILE A 24 -4.55 4.02 -8.50
C ILE A 24 -5.05 3.52 -7.15
N ASN A 25 -5.11 2.19 -7.00
CA ASN A 25 -5.41 1.51 -5.74
C ASN A 25 -6.79 1.87 -5.16
N GLN A 26 -7.77 2.12 -6.03
CA GLN A 26 -9.13 2.48 -5.65
C GLN A 26 -9.84 1.32 -4.92
N ASP A 27 -9.56 0.08 -5.35
CA ASP A 27 -10.05 -1.14 -4.73
C ASP A 27 -9.47 -1.34 -3.33
N GLY A 28 -8.15 -1.15 -3.18
CA GLY A 28 -7.50 -1.18 -1.88
C GLY A 28 -8.14 -0.17 -0.92
N GLU A 29 -8.34 1.07 -1.37
CA GLU A 29 -9.00 2.15 -0.60
C GLU A 29 -10.40 1.76 -0.15
N TYR A 30 -11.28 1.43 -1.10
CA TYR A 30 -12.68 1.15 -0.84
C TYR A 30 -12.87 -0.05 0.09
N PHE A 31 -12.16 -1.16 -0.18
CA PHE A 31 -12.31 -2.36 0.63
C PHE A 31 -11.64 -2.25 2.00
N THR A 32 -10.66 -1.37 2.20
CA THR A 32 -10.17 -1.07 3.55
C THR A 32 -11.29 -0.46 4.40
N ARG A 33 -12.06 0.48 3.85
CA ARG A 33 -13.25 1.03 4.53
C ARG A 33 -14.33 -0.02 4.75
N ALA A 34 -14.58 -0.86 3.76
CA ALA A 34 -15.55 -1.95 3.89
C ALA A 34 -15.17 -2.94 5.01
N ILE A 35 -13.89 -3.33 5.11
CA ILE A 35 -13.40 -4.20 6.18
C ILE A 35 -13.63 -3.55 7.55
N VAL A 36 -13.24 -2.29 7.72
CA VAL A 36 -13.41 -1.56 8.98
C VAL A 36 -14.87 -1.39 9.38
N ALA A 37 -15.78 -1.21 8.41
CA ALA A 37 -17.22 -1.11 8.67
C ALA A 37 -17.91 -2.48 8.86
N SER A 38 -17.24 -3.58 8.51
CA SER A 38 -17.81 -4.93 8.63
C SER A 38 -17.75 -5.47 10.06
N ALA A 39 -18.59 -6.46 10.36
CA ALA A 39 -18.47 -7.22 11.61
C ALA A 39 -17.29 -8.20 11.62
N GLY A 40 -16.64 -8.42 10.47
CA GLY A 40 -15.55 -9.37 10.31
C GLY A 40 -15.35 -9.78 8.85
N VAL A 41 -14.22 -10.42 8.58
CA VAL A 41 -13.83 -10.91 7.25
C VAL A 41 -13.68 -12.42 7.30
N ILE A 42 -14.31 -13.12 6.36
CA ILE A 42 -14.14 -14.56 6.16
C ILE A 42 -13.25 -14.74 4.92
N LEU A 43 -12.15 -15.50 5.07
CA LEU A 43 -11.32 -15.91 3.93
C LEU A 43 -11.80 -17.28 3.42
N GLU A 44 -12.05 -17.37 2.11
CA GLU A 44 -12.33 -18.63 1.42
C GLU A 44 -11.05 -19.15 0.74
N PRO A 45 -10.37 -20.14 1.34
CA PRO A 45 -9.06 -20.61 0.87
C PRO A 45 -9.10 -21.32 -0.49
N GLU A 46 -10.24 -21.88 -0.89
CA GLU A 46 -10.37 -22.66 -2.13
C GLU A 46 -10.74 -21.79 -3.34
N SER A 47 -11.13 -20.53 -3.11
CA SER A 47 -11.52 -19.62 -4.18
C SER A 47 -10.36 -19.29 -5.11
N ARG A 48 -10.64 -19.22 -6.42
CA ARG A 48 -9.65 -18.87 -7.44
C ARG A 48 -10.06 -17.58 -8.14
N VAL A 49 -9.14 -16.62 -8.19
CA VAL A 49 -9.30 -15.36 -8.90
C VAL A 49 -8.31 -15.30 -10.05
N TYR A 50 -8.81 -15.14 -11.28
CA TYR A 50 -7.99 -14.97 -12.47
C TYR A 50 -7.83 -13.49 -12.77
N TYR A 51 -6.59 -13.00 -12.72
CA TYR A 51 -6.28 -11.59 -12.98
C TYR A 51 -5.48 -11.42 -14.25
N ARG A 52 -5.92 -10.49 -15.09
CA ARG A 52 -5.23 -10.16 -16.34
C ARG A 52 -4.06 -9.21 -16.05
N SER A 53 -2.87 -9.58 -16.51
CA SER A 53 -1.66 -8.78 -16.36
C SER A 53 -1.04 -8.42 -17.73
N GLY A 54 0.00 -7.59 -17.74
CA GLY A 54 0.73 -7.23 -18.97
C GLY A 54 0.02 -6.21 -19.88
N LEU A 55 -1.05 -5.57 -19.41
CA LEU A 55 -1.77 -4.54 -20.18
C LEU A 55 -1.07 -3.19 -20.03
N ASN A 56 -0.79 -2.54 -21.16
CA ASN A 56 -0.10 -1.25 -21.19
C ASN A 56 -0.91 -0.11 -20.57
N ASP A 57 -2.23 -0.12 -20.75
CA ASP A 57 -3.16 0.93 -20.31
C ASP A 57 -3.90 0.56 -19.01
N SER A 58 -3.35 -0.36 -18.23
CA SER A 58 -3.94 -0.75 -16.94
C SER A 58 -3.90 0.40 -15.92
N THR A 59 -5.02 0.66 -15.25
CA THR A 59 -5.07 1.56 -14.08
C THR A 59 -4.08 1.17 -12.99
N SER A 60 -3.80 -0.13 -12.83
CA SER A 60 -2.84 -0.64 -11.84
C SER A 60 -1.38 -0.40 -12.23
N ARG A 61 -1.11 -0.04 -13.49
CA ARG A 61 0.23 0.35 -13.92
C ARG A 61 0.59 1.67 -13.26
N PHE A 62 1.66 1.65 -12.48
CA PHE A 62 2.17 2.85 -11.82
C PHE A 62 2.86 3.78 -12.82
N GLN A 63 2.55 5.06 -12.73
CA GLN A 63 3.12 6.17 -13.49
C GLN A 63 3.36 7.35 -12.54
N ILE A 64 4.22 8.30 -12.92
CA ILE A 64 4.66 9.41 -12.04
C ILE A 64 3.47 10.30 -11.67
N GLU A 65 2.53 10.49 -12.59
CA GLU A 65 1.33 11.31 -12.41
C GLU A 65 0.40 10.73 -11.31
N LYS A 66 0.55 9.43 -11.00
CA LYS A 66 -0.24 8.72 -9.98
C LYS A 66 0.34 8.83 -8.58
N ILE A 67 1.51 9.45 -8.40
CA ILE A 67 2.18 9.57 -7.09
C ILE A 67 1.27 10.22 -6.04
N SER A 68 0.69 11.39 -6.36
CA SER A 68 -0.17 12.11 -5.41
C SER A 68 -1.44 11.32 -5.08
N SER A 69 -1.99 10.61 -6.07
CA SER A 69 -3.11 9.70 -5.82
C SER A 69 -2.73 8.54 -4.90
N LEU A 70 -1.56 7.93 -5.10
CA LEU A 70 -1.11 6.83 -4.25
C LEU A 70 -0.90 7.29 -2.81
N TYR A 71 -0.35 8.49 -2.61
CA TYR A 71 -0.20 9.07 -1.27
C TYR A 71 -1.57 9.28 -0.61
N ARG A 72 -2.55 9.83 -1.33
CA ARG A 72 -3.93 9.99 -0.83
C ARG A 72 -4.56 8.66 -0.44
N THR A 73 -4.30 7.57 -1.17
CA THR A 73 -4.75 6.23 -0.76
C THR A 73 -4.17 5.81 0.58
N VAL A 74 -2.87 6.05 0.82
CA VAL A 74 -2.24 5.73 2.11
C VAL A 74 -2.80 6.62 3.24
N GLN A 75 -3.09 7.89 2.96
CA GLN A 75 -3.77 8.76 3.92
C GLN A 75 -5.19 8.28 4.23
N SER A 76 -5.94 7.79 3.24
CA SER A 76 -7.26 7.21 3.47
C SER A 76 -7.17 5.97 4.36
N PHE A 77 -6.17 5.10 4.17
CA PHE A 77 -5.92 3.96 5.08
C PHE A 77 -5.68 4.41 6.52
N ASP A 78 -4.80 5.39 6.69
CA ASP A 78 -4.45 5.96 7.99
C ASP A 78 -5.69 6.52 8.69
N GLN A 79 -6.49 7.35 8.00
CA GLN A 79 -7.73 7.92 8.53
C GLN A 79 -8.78 6.85 8.86
N THR A 80 -8.94 5.87 7.98
CA THR A 80 -9.92 4.78 8.16
C THR A 80 -9.59 3.91 9.37
N LEU A 81 -8.30 3.64 9.60
CA LEU A 81 -7.84 2.81 10.71
C LEU A 81 -7.62 3.61 12.00
N GLN A 82 -7.58 4.93 11.95
CA GLN A 82 -7.32 5.80 13.11
C GLN A 82 -8.23 5.49 14.32
N PRO A 83 -9.56 5.30 14.17
CA PRO A 83 -10.43 4.97 15.30
C PRO A 83 -10.13 3.60 15.94
N LEU A 84 -9.53 2.68 15.18
CA LEU A 84 -9.19 1.34 15.62
C LEU A 84 -7.75 1.23 16.15
N THR A 85 -6.93 2.26 15.94
CA THR A 85 -5.49 2.22 16.23
C THR A 85 -5.22 2.35 17.73
N THR A 86 -5.53 1.28 18.46
CA THR A 86 -5.37 1.17 19.91
C THR A 86 -4.13 0.36 20.29
N ASN A 87 -3.58 -0.43 19.36
CA ASN A 87 -2.39 -1.25 19.54
C ASN A 87 -1.26 -0.90 18.57
N ASP A 88 -0.04 -1.31 18.91
CA ASP A 88 1.16 -1.01 18.12
C ASP A 88 1.21 -1.78 16.79
N GLU A 89 0.48 -2.88 16.67
CA GLU A 89 0.36 -3.64 15.43
C GLU A 89 -0.32 -2.83 14.32
N LEU A 90 -1.43 -2.16 14.62
CA LEU A 90 -2.11 -1.29 13.65
C LEU A 90 -1.28 -0.06 13.30
N LYS A 91 -0.57 0.53 14.28
CA LYS A 91 0.39 1.62 14.01
C LYS A 91 1.49 1.16 13.05
N GLN A 92 2.05 -0.03 13.28
CA GLN A 92 3.08 -0.59 12.41
C GLN A 92 2.51 -0.96 11.03
N LEU A 93 1.27 -1.43 10.94
CA LEU A 93 0.60 -1.69 9.66
C LEU A 93 0.50 -0.41 8.82
N ILE A 94 0.04 0.70 9.40
CA ILE A 94 -0.05 2.00 8.71
C ILE A 94 1.36 2.51 8.35
N ALA A 95 2.33 2.38 9.26
CA ALA A 95 3.72 2.75 8.99
C ALA A 95 4.32 1.96 7.81
N ASN A 96 4.00 0.66 7.70
CA ASN A 96 4.40 -0.17 6.56
C ASN A 96 3.78 0.34 5.25
N GLN A 97 2.54 0.83 5.24
CA GLN A 97 1.92 1.40 4.04
C GLN A 97 2.63 2.68 3.59
N TYR A 98 2.97 3.60 4.51
CA TYR A 98 3.79 4.78 4.19
C TYR A 98 5.19 4.38 3.71
N GLN A 99 5.81 3.37 4.32
CA GLN A 99 7.12 2.87 3.92
C GLN A 99 7.10 2.27 2.50
N ARG A 100 6.05 1.50 2.16
CA ARG A 100 5.84 0.99 0.80
C ARG A 100 5.63 2.11 -0.21
N PHE A 101 4.87 3.17 0.16
CA PHE A 101 4.76 4.38 -0.66
C PHE A 101 6.14 5.01 -0.92
N ILE A 102 6.93 5.24 0.14
CA ILE A 102 8.27 5.81 0.03
C ILE A 102 9.15 4.99 -0.91
N GLN A 103 9.17 3.67 -0.75
CA GLN A 103 9.94 2.77 -1.61
C GLN A 103 9.45 2.81 -3.06
N LYS A 104 8.13 2.86 -3.28
CA LYS A 104 7.53 2.87 -4.61
C LYS A 104 7.91 4.10 -5.43
N VAL A 105 7.98 5.28 -4.78
CA VAL A 105 8.18 6.56 -5.46
C VAL A 105 9.64 7.03 -5.45
N TYR A 106 10.53 6.36 -4.71
CA TYR A 106 11.93 6.80 -4.60
C TYR A 106 12.68 6.79 -5.94
N PRO A 107 13.48 7.82 -6.26
CA PRO A 107 13.82 9.00 -5.45
C PRO A 107 12.89 10.20 -5.65
N GLU A 108 11.85 10.08 -6.47
CA GLU A 108 10.90 11.15 -6.77
C GLU A 108 10.10 11.58 -5.54
N ALA A 109 9.32 12.66 -5.69
CA ALA A 109 8.35 13.13 -4.70
C ALA A 109 8.95 13.42 -3.30
N HIS A 110 10.05 14.17 -3.26
CA HIS A 110 10.78 14.50 -2.03
C HIS A 110 9.86 14.97 -0.88
N GLU A 111 8.99 15.94 -1.14
CA GLU A 111 8.09 16.50 -0.13
C GLU A 111 7.12 15.44 0.42
N LEU A 112 6.46 14.66 -0.45
CA LEU A 112 5.54 13.61 0.00
C LEU A 112 6.27 12.50 0.76
N ARG A 113 7.50 12.16 0.37
CA ARG A 113 8.34 11.23 1.14
C ARG A 113 8.70 11.81 2.51
N ARG A 114 8.96 13.12 2.62
CA ARG A 114 9.23 13.77 3.91
C ARG A 114 8.00 13.71 4.81
N GLU A 115 6.82 14.04 4.30
CA GLU A 115 5.57 13.96 5.07
C GLU A 115 5.23 12.52 5.47
N ALA A 116 5.44 11.54 4.58
CA ALA A 116 5.31 10.12 4.91
C ALA A 116 6.25 9.70 6.05
N ASN A 117 7.52 10.13 6.04
CA ASN A 117 8.47 9.84 7.13
C ASN A 117 8.05 10.51 8.44
N LYS A 118 7.58 11.76 8.39
CA LYS A 118 7.05 12.46 9.57
C LYS A 118 5.88 11.70 10.18
N ARG A 119 4.98 11.16 9.35
CA ARG A 119 3.86 10.35 9.82
C ARG A 119 4.31 9.02 10.41
N ILE A 120 5.27 8.32 9.79
CA ILE A 120 5.88 7.09 10.35
C ILE A 120 6.44 7.34 11.75
N ALA A 121 7.14 8.47 11.97
CA ALA A 121 7.71 8.81 13.27
C ALA A 121 6.66 9.03 14.39
N GLN A 122 5.40 9.32 14.03
CA GLN A 122 4.29 9.46 14.96
C GLN A 122 3.55 8.14 15.25
N LEU A 123 3.83 7.10 14.46
CA LEU A 123 3.16 5.79 14.53
C LEU A 123 4.08 4.79 15.24
N ALA A 124 4.72 3.93 14.48
CA ALA A 124 5.69 2.94 14.93
C ALA A 124 6.74 2.72 13.82
N PRO A 125 7.92 2.17 14.15
CA PRO A 125 8.89 1.79 13.13
C PRO A 125 8.30 0.75 12.16
N PRO A 126 8.55 0.88 10.84
CA PRO A 126 8.16 -0.14 9.87
C PRO A 126 8.79 -1.48 10.21
N SER A 127 8.09 -2.58 9.92
CA SER A 127 8.57 -3.91 10.23
C SER A 127 9.79 -4.30 9.40
N SER A 128 10.64 -5.18 9.95
CA SER A 128 11.77 -5.74 9.21
C SER A 128 11.31 -6.46 7.94
N ALA A 129 10.15 -7.12 7.98
CA ALA A 129 9.55 -7.76 6.83
C ALA A 129 9.24 -6.75 5.72
N CYS A 130 8.57 -5.64 6.04
CA CYS A 130 8.26 -4.58 5.07
C CYS A 130 9.51 -3.99 4.41
N LEU A 131 10.58 -3.78 5.18
CA LEU A 131 11.84 -3.26 4.63
C LEU A 131 12.52 -4.27 3.67
N LYS A 132 12.32 -5.56 3.90
CA LYS A 132 12.89 -6.65 3.10
C LYS A 132 12.05 -7.04 1.89
N GLU A 133 10.76 -6.67 1.85
CA GLU A 133 9.86 -6.99 0.73
C GLU A 133 10.42 -6.56 -0.63
N ILE A 134 11.18 -5.46 -0.68
CA ILE A 134 11.76 -5.01 -1.95
C ILE A 134 12.90 -5.91 -2.46
N ALA A 135 13.43 -6.81 -1.63
CA ALA A 135 14.60 -7.64 -1.87
C ALA A 135 14.20 -9.09 -2.19
N GLU A 136 13.56 -9.27 -3.34
CA GLU A 136 12.97 -10.56 -3.77
C GLU A 136 14.03 -11.66 -4.01
N SER A 137 15.27 -11.30 -4.40
CA SER A 137 16.35 -12.26 -4.70
C SER A 137 17.47 -12.26 -3.65
N PRO A 138 18.25 -13.36 -3.51
CA PRO A 138 19.38 -13.43 -2.60
C PRO A 138 20.40 -12.29 -2.82
N PHE A 139 20.67 -11.95 -4.08
CA PHE A 139 21.54 -10.84 -4.44
C PHE A 139 20.96 -9.48 -4.00
N ALA A 140 19.66 -9.26 -4.20
CA ALA A 140 19.00 -8.04 -3.73
C ALA A 140 19.02 -7.93 -2.19
N ARG A 141 18.89 -9.05 -1.47
CA ARG A 141 19.01 -9.09 0.00
C ARG A 141 20.40 -8.73 0.46
N LEU A 142 21.44 -9.21 -0.22
CA LEU A 142 22.83 -8.84 0.07
C LEU A 142 23.06 -7.34 -0.11
N ILE A 143 22.58 -6.74 -1.22
CA ILE A 143 22.67 -5.29 -1.44
C ILE A 143 21.93 -4.53 -0.33
N CYS A 144 20.70 -4.93 0.00
CA CYS A 144 19.94 -4.29 1.06
C CYS A 144 20.63 -4.42 2.43
N PHE A 145 21.28 -5.54 2.71
CA PHE A 145 22.02 -5.76 3.95
C PHE A 145 23.25 -4.83 4.05
N LEU A 146 24.03 -4.72 2.98
CA LEU A 146 25.28 -3.94 2.98
C LEU A 146 25.05 -2.42 2.83
N PHE A 147 24.09 -2.02 1.99
CA PHE A 147 23.94 -0.63 1.54
C PHE A 147 22.54 -0.06 1.75
N GLY A 148 21.58 -0.88 2.20
CA GLY A 148 20.20 -0.48 2.38
C GLY A 148 19.37 -0.48 1.09
N TRP A 149 18.06 -0.36 1.28
CA TRP A 149 17.05 -0.50 0.22
C TRP A 149 17.12 0.60 -0.85
N LYS A 150 17.59 1.81 -0.51
CA LYS A 150 17.69 2.95 -1.44
C LYS A 150 18.66 2.67 -2.58
N VAL A 151 19.79 2.04 -2.29
CA VAL A 151 20.81 1.68 -3.30
C VAL A 151 20.25 0.64 -4.26
N LEU A 152 19.54 -0.38 -3.74
CA LEU A 152 18.88 -1.37 -4.58
C LEU A 152 17.91 -0.73 -5.60
N ILE A 153 17.12 0.26 -5.18
CA ILE A 153 16.19 0.95 -6.07
C ILE A 153 16.92 1.75 -7.14
N GLN A 154 17.99 2.48 -6.78
CA GLN A 154 18.77 3.22 -7.77
C GLN A 154 19.43 2.29 -8.79
N LEU A 155 20.01 1.16 -8.36
CA LEU A 155 20.59 0.16 -9.26
C LEU A 155 19.56 -0.42 -10.24
N ARG A 156 18.32 -0.63 -9.80
CA ARG A 156 17.23 -1.10 -10.68
C ARG A 156 16.85 -0.08 -11.76
N ARG A 157 17.02 1.22 -11.51
CA ARG A 157 16.76 2.26 -12.51
C ARG A 157 17.83 2.31 -13.59
N LEU A 158 19.10 2.01 -13.24
CA LEU A 158 20.22 1.98 -14.20
C LEU A 158 20.15 0.81 -15.19
N ARG A 159 19.35 -0.23 -14.89
CA ARG A 159 19.16 -1.41 -15.76
C ARG A 159 17.99 -1.28 -16.74
N LYS A 160 17.23 -0.18 -16.67
CA LYS A 160 16.16 0.15 -17.63
C LYS A 160 16.68 1.13 -18.66
#